data_AF-A0A7V9KLX9-F1
#
_entry.id   AF-A0A7V9KLX9-F1
#
_cell.length_a   1.000
_cell.length_b   1.000
_cell.length_c   1.000
_cell.angle_alpha   90.00
_cell.angle_beta   90.00
_cell.angle_gamma   90.00
#
_symmetry.space_group_name_H-M   'P 1'
#
loop_
_entity.id
_entity.type
_entity.pdbx_description
1 polymer ?
#
loop_
_entity_poly.entity_id
_entity_poly.type
_entity_poly.pdbx_seq_one_letter_code
_entity_poly.pdbx_strand_id
1 'polypeptide(L)'
;MCEGRGVTGFRVRASAQLRYDRALAKLAHSFGLAAALKNDIGQLARLEPAFDFAINEQCLQYHECTNNPQPGYGAFLDAGKAVFEVEYRQEPGEFCDDANRLGLSSIQKARDFSLKADPWVPCR
;
A
#
# COMPACT_ATOMS: atom_id res chain seq x y z
N MET A 1 1.77 6.28 -12.16
CA MET A 1 2.16 6.51 -10.75
C MET A 1 3.41 7.37 -10.66
N CYS A 2 3.59 8.09 -9.55
CA CYS A 2 4.61 9.13 -9.37
C CYS A 2 6.01 8.59 -9.02
N GLU A 3 6.51 7.60 -9.75
CA GLU A 3 7.93 7.30 -9.71
C GLU A 3 8.63 8.19 -10.74
N GLY A 4 9.35 9.22 -10.25
CA GLY A 4 10.34 9.95 -11.04
C GLY A 4 9.95 11.30 -11.66
N ARG A 5 8.72 11.83 -11.48
CA ARG A 5 8.43 13.23 -11.85
C ARG A 5 8.87 14.18 -10.73
N GLY A 6 9.78 15.11 -11.06
CA GLY A 6 10.27 16.14 -10.15
C GLY A 6 9.21 17.22 -9.86
N VAL A 7 8.15 16.87 -9.13
CA VAL A 7 7.06 17.78 -8.79
C VAL A 7 7.28 18.56 -7.49
N THR A 8 8.26 18.16 -6.68
CA THR A 8 8.48 18.75 -5.35
C THR A 8 9.54 19.87 -5.34
N GLY A 9 10.27 20.08 -6.44
CA GLY A 9 11.45 20.96 -6.49
C GLY A 9 12.70 20.38 -5.80
N PHE A 10 12.58 19.23 -5.12
CA PHE A 10 13.69 18.53 -4.46
C PHE A 10 14.09 17.27 -5.25
N ARG A 11 15.40 16.98 -5.28
CA ARG A 11 15.90 15.70 -5.80
C ARG A 11 15.77 14.60 -4.74
N VAL A 12 14.57 14.06 -4.58
CA VAL A 12 14.32 12.91 -3.70
C VAL A 12 14.73 11.63 -4.44
N ARG A 13 15.59 10.81 -3.84
CA ARG A 13 16.02 9.51 -4.37
C ARG A 13 15.33 8.38 -3.60
N ALA A 14 15.13 7.22 -4.22
CA ALA A 14 14.60 6.02 -3.56
C ALA A 14 15.35 5.69 -2.25
N SER A 15 16.69 5.83 -2.23
CA SER A 15 17.48 5.60 -1.01
C SER A 15 17.23 6.62 0.11
N ALA A 16 16.80 7.85 -0.22
CA ALA A 16 16.42 8.84 0.78
C ALA A 16 15.05 8.49 1.38
N GLN A 17 14.08 8.12 0.54
CA GLN A 17 12.77 7.63 0.96
C GLN A 17 12.89 6.40 1.87
N LEU A 18 13.68 5.39 1.46
CA LEU A 18 13.92 4.20 2.27
C LEU A 18 14.46 4.51 3.67
N ARG A 19 15.40 5.46 3.77
CA ARG A 19 15.95 5.88 5.08
C ARG A 19 14.90 6.59 5.92
N TYR A 20 14.11 7.46 5.30
CA TYR A 20 13.04 8.19 5.96
C TYR A 20 11.97 7.24 6.49
N ASP A 21 11.46 6.32 5.66
CA ASP A 21 10.39 5.40 6.03
C ASP A 21 10.81 4.46 7.18
N ARG A 22 12.04 3.92 7.12
CA ARG A 22 12.59 3.12 8.22
C ARG A 22 12.76 3.92 9.51
N ALA A 23 13.17 5.19 9.42
CA ALA A 23 13.30 6.05 10.59
C ALA A 23 11.93 6.37 11.20
N LEU A 24 10.91 6.59 10.37
CA LEU A 24 9.54 6.85 10.80
C LEU A 24 8.94 5.63 11.51
N ALA A 25 9.09 4.43 10.95
CA ALA A 25 8.61 3.21 11.59
C ALA A 25 9.33 2.94 12.92
N LYS A 26 10.66 3.08 12.95
CA LYS A 26 11.45 2.98 14.19
C LYS A 26 10.98 3.98 15.26
N LEU A 27 10.63 5.21 14.86
CA LEU A 27 10.12 6.21 15.79
C LEU A 27 8.76 5.78 16.36
N ALA A 28 7.83 5.33 15.53
CA ALA A 28 6.53 4.81 15.99
C ALA A 28 6.72 3.66 16.99
N HIS A 29 7.58 2.69 16.66
CA HIS A 29 7.89 1.56 17.55
C HIS A 29 8.52 2.00 18.88
N SER A 30 9.31 3.08 18.90
CA SER A 30 9.88 3.61 20.15
C SER A 30 8.83 4.14 21.13
N PHE A 31 7.61 4.43 20.64
CA PHE A 31 6.45 4.80 21.44
C PHE A 31 5.46 3.64 21.63
N GLY A 32 5.81 2.41 21.22
CA GLY A 32 4.91 1.26 21.26
C GLY A 32 3.75 1.33 20.27
N LEU A 33 3.85 2.16 19.24
CA LEU A 33 2.85 2.29 18.18
C LEU A 33 3.21 1.39 17.00
N ALA A 34 2.19 0.84 16.33
CA ALA A 34 2.36 0.19 15.03
C ALA A 34 2.61 1.22 13.93
N ALA A 35 3.32 0.81 12.88
CA ALA A 35 3.62 1.59 11.70
C ALA A 35 3.10 0.88 10.43
N ALA A 36 2.43 1.64 9.57
CA ALA A 36 1.93 1.16 8.29
C ALA A 36 2.73 1.75 7.12
N LEU A 37 3.12 0.91 6.17
CA LEU A 37 3.72 1.40 4.92
C LEU A 37 2.61 1.81 3.95
N LYS A 38 2.59 3.07 3.52
CA LYS A 38 1.66 3.56 2.51
C LYS A 38 2.31 3.49 1.12
N ASN A 39 1.81 2.62 0.25
CA ASN A 39 2.34 2.40 -1.11
C ASN A 39 3.85 2.04 -1.12
N ASP A 40 4.69 2.84 -1.80
CA ASP A 40 6.12 2.58 -2.09
C ASP A 40 6.39 1.17 -2.61
N ILE A 41 5.58 0.77 -3.62
CA ILE A 41 5.56 -0.59 -4.19
C ILE A 41 6.97 -1.02 -4.63
N GLY A 42 7.74 -0.06 -5.21
CA GLY A 42 9.13 -0.21 -5.61
C GLY A 42 10.10 -0.73 -4.54
N GLN A 43 9.76 -0.57 -3.25
CA GLN A 43 10.65 -0.86 -2.13
C GLN A 43 10.05 -1.82 -1.09
N LEU A 44 8.92 -2.47 -1.39
CA LEU A 44 8.19 -3.33 -0.44
C LEU A 44 9.08 -4.34 0.27
N ALA A 45 9.84 -5.16 -0.46
CA ALA A 45 10.71 -6.18 0.15
C ALA A 45 11.81 -5.59 1.06
N ARG A 46 12.21 -4.34 0.84
CA ARG A 46 13.24 -3.66 1.67
C ARG A 46 12.62 -2.96 2.88
N LEU A 47 11.34 -2.62 2.81
CA LEU A 47 10.62 -1.90 3.86
C LEU A 47 9.81 -2.83 4.75
N GLU A 48 9.36 -3.98 4.23
CA GLU A 48 8.58 -4.98 4.96
C GLU A 48 9.12 -5.25 6.36
N PRO A 49 10.43 -5.49 6.60
CA PRO A 49 10.90 -5.81 7.94
C PRO A 49 10.73 -4.67 8.96
N ALA A 50 10.55 -3.43 8.49
CA ALA A 50 10.40 -2.25 9.33
C ALA A 50 8.95 -1.89 9.66
N PHE A 51 7.96 -2.41 8.92
CA PHE A 51 6.56 -2.04 9.08
C PHE A 51 5.71 -3.22 9.55
N ASP A 52 4.61 -2.94 10.25
CA ASP A 52 3.73 -3.97 10.83
C ASP A 52 2.68 -4.45 9.82
N PHE A 53 2.29 -3.58 8.89
CA PHE A 53 1.36 -3.88 7.80
C PHE A 53 1.51 -2.84 6.67
N ALA A 54 0.83 -3.07 5.54
CA ALA A 54 0.81 -2.14 4.43
C ALA A 54 -0.60 -1.57 4.20
N ILE A 55 -0.64 -0.34 3.68
CA ILE A 55 -1.84 0.33 3.16
C ILE A 55 -1.57 0.68 1.70
N ASN A 56 -2.42 0.22 0.80
CA ASN A 56 -2.31 0.43 -0.63
C ASN A 56 -3.53 1.16 -1.19
N GLU A 57 -3.33 1.98 -2.21
CA GLU A 57 -4.42 2.49 -3.06
C GLU A 57 -4.26 1.95 -4.48
N GLN A 58 -5.32 1.29 -4.98
CA GLN A 58 -5.55 0.98 -6.39
C GLN A 58 -4.58 -0.03 -7.05
N CYS A 59 -4.00 -0.96 -6.29
CA CYS A 59 -3.04 -1.87 -6.90
C CYS A 59 -3.72 -2.88 -7.83
N LEU A 60 -5.03 -3.14 -7.68
CA LEU A 60 -5.74 -4.03 -8.59
C LEU A 60 -6.00 -3.28 -9.91
N GLN A 61 -6.41 -2.00 -9.82
CA GLN A 61 -6.69 -1.17 -11.00
C GLN A 61 -5.45 -0.96 -11.87
N TYR A 62 -4.29 -0.82 -11.23
CA TYR A 62 -3.03 -0.60 -11.93
C TYR A 62 -2.27 -1.89 -12.21
N HIS A 63 -2.78 -3.04 -11.77
CA HIS A 63 -2.08 -4.33 -11.84
C HIS A 63 -0.67 -4.22 -11.25
N GLU A 64 -0.60 -3.83 -9.97
CA GLU A 64 0.64 -3.62 -9.22
C GLU A 64 0.64 -4.38 -7.87
N CYS A 65 -0.42 -5.15 -7.56
CA CYS A 65 -0.49 -5.85 -6.28
C CYS A 65 0.59 -6.93 -6.14
N THR A 66 0.96 -7.55 -7.26
CA THR A 66 1.96 -8.64 -7.29
C THR A 66 3.20 -8.25 -8.09
N ASN A 67 3.10 -7.25 -8.95
CA ASN A 67 4.10 -6.85 -9.93
C ASN A 67 4.47 -5.38 -9.74
N ASN A 68 5.66 -5.01 -10.20
CA ASN A 68 6.20 -3.64 -10.14
C ASN A 68 6.83 -3.17 -8.80
N PRO A 69 7.88 -3.84 -8.30
CA PRO A 69 8.46 -5.10 -8.75
C PRO A 69 7.81 -6.32 -8.08
N GLN A 70 7.97 -7.49 -8.68
CA GLN A 70 7.63 -8.76 -8.01
C GLN A 70 8.45 -8.94 -6.72
N PRO A 71 7.87 -9.51 -5.63
CA PRO A 71 6.54 -10.11 -5.54
C PRO A 71 5.41 -9.11 -5.18
N GLY A 72 5.65 -7.80 -5.27
CA GLY A 72 4.69 -6.77 -4.87
C GLY A 72 4.35 -6.89 -3.39
N TYR A 73 3.08 -6.79 -3.05
CA TYR A 73 2.59 -6.95 -1.68
C TYR A 73 2.67 -8.40 -1.17
N GLY A 74 3.02 -9.36 -2.02
CA GLY A 74 3.42 -10.70 -1.59
C GLY A 74 4.52 -10.66 -0.54
N ALA A 75 5.42 -9.66 -0.58
CA ALA A 75 6.44 -9.47 0.45
C ALA A 75 5.85 -9.35 1.87
N PHE A 76 4.76 -8.59 2.04
CA PHE A 76 4.09 -8.44 3.34
C PHE A 76 3.25 -9.67 3.69
N LEU A 77 2.50 -10.19 2.73
CA LEU A 77 1.61 -11.33 2.93
C LEU A 77 2.37 -12.60 3.32
N ASP A 78 3.49 -12.88 2.64
CA ASP A 78 4.36 -14.04 2.93
C ASP A 78 5.01 -13.94 4.31
N ALA A 79 5.21 -12.71 4.82
CA ALA A 79 5.67 -12.45 6.18
C ALA A 79 4.54 -12.50 7.23
N GLY A 80 3.31 -12.85 6.83
CA GLY A 80 2.14 -12.90 7.71
C GLY A 80 1.59 -11.53 8.09
N LYS A 81 1.92 -10.47 7.33
CA LYS A 81 1.48 -9.09 7.59
C LYS A 81 0.29 -8.72 6.73
N ALA A 82 -0.65 -7.99 7.33
CA ALA A 82 -1.84 -7.53 6.63
C ALA A 82 -1.50 -6.50 5.53
N VAL A 83 -2.31 -6.51 4.48
CA VAL A 83 -2.30 -5.47 3.44
C VAL A 83 -3.73 -4.95 3.30
N PHE A 84 -3.93 -3.71 3.72
CA PHE A 84 -5.19 -2.99 3.56
C PHE A 84 -5.18 -2.28 2.23
N GLU A 85 -6.17 -2.55 1.39
CA GLU A 85 -6.19 -2.08 0.01
C GLU A 85 -7.50 -1.34 -0.26
N VAL A 86 -7.44 -0.29 -1.08
CA VAL A 86 -8.63 0.47 -1.47
C VAL A 86 -8.67 0.73 -2.97
N GLU A 87 -9.82 0.44 -3.55
CA GLU A 87 -10.19 0.77 -4.92
C GLU A 87 -11.21 1.91 -4.97
N TYR A 88 -11.10 2.78 -5.98
CA TYR A 88 -12.00 3.95 -6.12
C TYR A 88 -12.85 3.91 -7.38
N ARG A 89 -12.33 3.34 -8.48
CA ARG A 89 -13.00 3.41 -9.80
C ARG A 89 -13.54 2.06 -10.26
N GLN A 90 -12.95 0.97 -9.79
CA GLN A 90 -13.44 -0.37 -10.04
C GLN A 90 -14.64 -0.65 -9.14
N GLU A 91 -15.63 -1.33 -9.69
CA GLU A 91 -16.75 -1.88 -8.94
C GLU A 91 -16.33 -3.15 -8.19
N PRO A 92 -16.93 -3.49 -7.03
CA PRO A 92 -16.52 -4.64 -6.22
C PRO A 92 -16.48 -5.95 -7.01
N GLY A 93 -17.41 -6.16 -7.94
CA GLY A 93 -17.44 -7.34 -8.80
C GLY A 93 -16.29 -7.45 -9.80
N GLU A 94 -15.51 -6.38 -10.01
CA GLU A 94 -14.35 -6.37 -10.91
C GLU A 94 -13.04 -6.74 -10.18
N PHE A 95 -12.93 -6.49 -8.87
CA PHE A 95 -11.67 -6.61 -8.15
C PHE A 95 -11.71 -7.50 -6.90
N CYS A 96 -12.88 -7.74 -6.29
CA CYS A 96 -12.95 -8.44 -5.00
C CYS A 96 -12.51 -9.91 -5.07
N ASP A 97 -12.76 -10.61 -6.17
CA ASP A 97 -12.29 -12.00 -6.34
C ASP A 97 -10.76 -12.09 -6.37
N ASP A 98 -10.12 -11.12 -7.03
CA ASP A 98 -8.67 -11.01 -7.09
C ASP A 98 -8.07 -10.60 -5.74
N ALA A 99 -8.67 -9.59 -5.08
CA ALA A 99 -8.29 -9.17 -3.74
C ALA A 99 -8.33 -10.33 -2.74
N ASN A 100 -9.45 -11.06 -2.71
CA ASN A 100 -9.66 -12.18 -1.81
C ASN A 100 -8.69 -13.33 -2.09
N ARG A 101 -8.45 -13.67 -3.37
CA ARG A 101 -7.49 -14.69 -3.77
C ARG A 101 -6.06 -14.34 -3.37
N LEU A 102 -5.69 -13.07 -3.45
CA LEU A 102 -4.39 -12.57 -3.00
C LEU A 102 -4.29 -12.41 -1.46
N GLY A 103 -5.39 -12.59 -0.72
CA GLY A 103 -5.40 -12.43 0.74
C GLY A 103 -5.49 -10.98 1.23
N LEU A 104 -5.70 -10.01 0.33
CA LEU A 104 -5.80 -8.59 0.67
C LEU A 104 -7.07 -8.30 1.49
N SER A 105 -7.02 -7.28 2.34
CA SER A 105 -8.19 -6.73 3.02
C SER A 105 -8.65 -5.48 2.29
N SER A 106 -9.53 -5.66 1.31
CA SER A 106 -9.89 -4.64 0.32
C SER A 106 -11.26 -4.01 0.53
N ILE A 107 -11.36 -2.73 0.21
CA ILE A 107 -12.61 -1.96 0.22
C ILE A 107 -12.76 -1.11 -1.06
N GLN A 108 -13.99 -0.84 -1.48
CA GLN A 108 -14.28 0.24 -2.43
C GLN A 108 -14.63 1.52 -1.66
N LYS A 109 -14.08 2.65 -2.11
CA LYS A 109 -14.43 4.01 -1.67
C LYS A 109 -15.01 4.84 -2.82
N ALA A 110 -15.45 6.07 -2.53
CA ALA A 110 -16.08 6.93 -3.51
C ALA A 110 -15.16 7.25 -4.70
N ARG A 111 -15.74 7.28 -5.91
CA ARG A 111 -15.04 7.58 -7.18
C ARG A 111 -14.38 8.96 -7.23
N ASP A 112 -14.80 9.88 -6.35
CA ASP A 112 -14.23 11.22 -6.19
C ASP A 112 -13.01 11.25 -5.25
N PHE A 113 -12.54 10.08 -4.79
CA PHE A 113 -11.43 9.91 -3.84
C PHE A 113 -11.71 10.50 -2.44
N SER A 114 -12.98 10.77 -2.10
CA SER A 114 -13.30 11.26 -0.77
C SER A 114 -13.07 10.16 0.29
N LEU A 115 -12.36 10.55 1.35
CA LEU A 115 -12.04 9.68 2.49
C LEU A 115 -13.07 9.80 3.63
N LYS A 116 -14.34 10.01 3.29
CA LYS A 116 -15.46 10.05 4.25
C LYS A 116 -15.71 8.66 4.83
N ALA A 117 -16.52 8.53 5.88
CA ALA A 117 -16.92 7.22 6.40
C ALA A 117 -17.58 6.37 5.31
N ASP A 118 -18.60 6.92 4.64
CA ASP A 118 -19.32 6.27 3.53
C ASP A 118 -19.00 6.90 2.17
N PRO A 119 -19.09 6.13 1.08
CA PRO A 119 -19.39 4.69 1.02
C PRO A 119 -18.17 3.86 1.47
N TRP A 120 -18.41 2.77 2.18
CA TRP A 120 -17.41 1.76 2.54
C TRP A 120 -17.97 0.39 2.15
N VAL A 121 -17.42 -0.21 1.09
CA VAL A 121 -17.92 -1.50 0.58
C VAL A 121 -16.79 -2.53 0.66
N PRO A 122 -16.83 -3.48 1.61
CA PRO A 122 -15.77 -4.47 1.77
C PRO A 122 -15.91 -5.64 0.78
N CYS A 123 -14.79 -6.28 0.47
CA CYS A 123 -14.79 -7.52 -0.30
C CYS A 123 -15.12 -8.78 0.53
N ARG A 124 -15.04 -8.69 1.87
CA ARG A 124 -15.39 -9.76 2.84
C ARG A 124 -15.67 -9.19 4.22
#